data_AF-A0A958LI51-F1
#
_entry.id   AF-A0A958LI51-F1
#
_cell.length_a   1.000
_cell.length_b   1.000
_cell.length_c   1.000
_cell.angle_alpha   90.00
_cell.angle_beta   90.00
_cell.angle_gamma   90.00
#
_symmetry.space_group_name_H-M   'P 1'
#
loop_
_entity.id
_entity.type
_entity.pdbx_description
1 polymer ?
#
loop_
_entity_poly.entity_id
_entity_poly.type
_entity_poly.pdbx_seq_one_letter_code
_entity_poly.pdbx_strand_id
1 'polypeptide(L)'
;MALRGVYNQNYLNLDNLIDVTTLQNLHSEMAAGIARSYIDKGVVSCGSQASETKLELCQVLRSPEKFFSTEQLSYLNQMNNLHEKAWYCCLLLPIHHPYFMVFLRRERSFWKKQYAEYCDWTANARFFPKTLKFISQLPFKEIGRILFFITDHHYETLIHYDASDEKSRGSHNNTEMLYLRSRLDKRLFLFDPSQQKKIYVNSYASFWNDLDWHGTEPAEKKTFALRVDGFFNEKFKIQLEKLSSDNLDQSELTNGTI
;
A
#
# COMPACT_ATOMS: atom_id res chain seq x y z
N MET A 1 -11.21 6.34 16.09
CA MET A 1 -12.05 6.74 14.95
C MET A 1 -12.32 5.49 14.13
N ALA A 2 -13.57 5.20 13.77
CA ALA A 2 -13.90 4.04 12.94
C ALA A 2 -13.25 4.14 11.54
N LEU A 3 -13.18 3.01 10.84
CA LEU A 3 -12.77 2.97 9.43
C LEU A 3 -13.71 3.83 8.57
N ARG A 4 -13.16 4.55 7.60
CA ARG A 4 -13.91 5.33 6.62
C ARG A 4 -14.49 4.43 5.53
N GLY A 5 -13.73 3.40 5.16
CA GLY A 5 -14.09 2.46 4.11
C GLY A 5 -14.17 3.11 2.72
N VAL A 6 -14.73 2.33 1.79
CA VAL A 6 -15.06 2.70 0.42
C VAL A 6 -16.44 2.13 0.10
N TYR A 7 -17.31 2.92 -0.53
CA TYR A 7 -18.67 2.47 -0.86
C TYR A 7 -19.37 1.78 0.32
N ASN A 8 -19.38 2.40 1.52
CA ASN A 8 -19.98 1.82 2.74
C ASN A 8 -19.45 0.44 3.17
N GLN A 9 -18.33 -0.02 2.63
CA GLN A 9 -17.67 -1.28 2.97
C GLN A 9 -16.26 -0.99 3.47
N ASN A 10 -15.71 -1.85 4.34
CA ASN A 10 -14.32 -1.72 4.79
C ASN A 10 -13.34 -1.82 3.60
N TYR A 11 -13.60 -2.77 2.70
CA TYR A 11 -12.93 -2.91 1.41
C TYR A 11 -13.87 -3.61 0.41
N LEU A 12 -13.57 -3.48 -0.88
CA LEU A 12 -14.23 -4.24 -1.95
C LEU A 12 -13.32 -5.36 -2.44
N ASN A 13 -13.86 -6.59 -2.47
CA ASN A 13 -13.25 -7.72 -3.17
C ASN A 13 -13.60 -7.63 -4.67
N LEU A 14 -12.58 -7.48 -5.52
CA LEU A 14 -12.75 -7.24 -6.94
C LEU A 14 -12.39 -8.46 -7.81
N ASP A 15 -12.26 -9.64 -7.21
CA ASP A 15 -11.82 -10.85 -7.92
C ASP A 15 -12.79 -11.27 -9.04
N ASN A 16 -14.07 -10.91 -8.93
CA ASN A 16 -15.08 -11.17 -9.96
C ASN A 16 -15.13 -10.09 -11.06
N LEU A 17 -14.45 -8.96 -10.86
CA LEU A 17 -14.46 -7.82 -11.79
C LEU A 17 -13.12 -7.63 -12.51
N ILE A 18 -12.05 -8.23 -11.98
CA ILE A 18 -10.69 -8.17 -12.53
C ILE A 18 -10.26 -9.58 -12.93
N ASP A 19 -9.53 -9.72 -14.04
CA ASP A 19 -8.99 -11.02 -14.49
C ASP A 19 -7.84 -11.47 -13.57
N VAL A 20 -8.22 -12.06 -12.43
CA VAL A 20 -7.27 -12.54 -11.41
C VAL A 20 -6.46 -13.74 -11.88
N THR A 21 -6.98 -14.53 -12.82
CA THR A 21 -6.23 -15.65 -13.42
C THR A 21 -5.04 -15.14 -14.20
N THR A 22 -5.23 -14.11 -15.05
CA THR A 22 -4.11 -13.45 -15.72
C THR A 22 -3.17 -12.81 -14.71
N LEU A 23 -3.67 -12.11 -13.69
CA LEU A 23 -2.84 -11.53 -12.62
C LEU A 23 -1.93 -12.56 -11.93
N GLN A 24 -2.47 -13.73 -11.59
CA GLN A 24 -1.71 -14.82 -10.98
C GLN A 24 -0.64 -15.37 -11.93
N ASN A 25 -0.97 -15.53 -13.21
CA ASN A 25 -0.04 -16.01 -14.24
C ASN A 25 1.11 -15.02 -14.52
N LEU A 26 0.94 -13.75 -14.18
CA LEU A 26 1.99 -12.73 -14.30
C LEU A 26 3.03 -12.78 -13.17
N HIS A 27 2.81 -13.56 -12.10
CA HIS A 27 3.68 -13.58 -10.92
C HIS A 27 5.16 -13.74 -11.26
N SER A 28 5.51 -14.69 -12.14
CA SER A 28 6.91 -14.95 -12.52
C SER A 28 7.53 -13.80 -13.31
N GLU A 29 6.78 -13.14 -14.20
CA GLU A 29 7.27 -11.94 -14.91
C GLU A 29 7.48 -10.79 -13.92
N MET A 30 6.51 -10.55 -13.03
CA MET A 30 6.61 -9.50 -12.02
C MET A 30 7.83 -9.70 -11.11
N ALA A 31 8.06 -10.92 -10.62
CA ALA A 31 9.23 -11.24 -9.80
C ALA A 31 10.55 -11.02 -10.56
N ALA A 32 10.65 -11.50 -11.80
CA ALA A 32 11.84 -11.31 -12.64
C ALA A 32 12.09 -9.84 -12.98
N GLY A 33 11.02 -9.08 -13.25
CA GLY A 33 11.09 -7.65 -13.51
C GLY A 33 11.55 -6.86 -12.30
N ILE A 34 11.02 -7.17 -11.10
CA ILE A 34 11.45 -6.56 -9.84
C ILE A 34 12.94 -6.82 -9.60
N ALA A 35 13.41 -8.05 -9.80
CA ALA A 35 14.82 -8.41 -9.62
C ALA A 35 15.78 -7.65 -10.55
N ARG A 36 15.31 -7.17 -11.70
CA ARG A 36 16.08 -6.40 -12.69
C ARG A 36 15.92 -4.88 -12.55
N SER A 37 14.99 -4.45 -11.71
CA SER A 37 14.61 -3.04 -11.58
C SER A 37 15.55 -2.27 -10.66
N TYR A 38 15.61 -0.96 -10.87
CA TYR A 38 16.08 -0.05 -9.85
C TYR A 38 15.05 -0.03 -8.70
N ILE A 39 15.50 -0.40 -7.51
CA ILE A 39 14.69 -0.40 -6.29
C ILE A 39 14.86 0.94 -5.60
N ASP A 40 13.76 1.67 -5.47
CA ASP A 40 13.67 2.83 -4.62
C ASP A 40 13.62 2.38 -3.15
N LYS A 41 14.53 2.94 -2.37
CA LYS A 41 14.73 2.66 -0.95
C LYS A 41 14.30 3.86 -0.09
N GLY A 42 13.44 4.71 -0.63
CA GLY A 42 12.77 5.77 0.10
C GLY A 42 11.90 5.18 1.21
N VAL A 43 11.72 5.94 2.28
CA VAL A 43 10.88 5.54 3.41
C VAL A 43 9.47 6.08 3.18
N VAL A 44 8.49 5.18 3.23
CA VAL A 44 7.07 5.53 3.21
C VAL A 44 6.46 4.99 4.49
N SER A 45 6.17 5.88 5.42
CA SER A 45 5.19 5.67 6.48
C SER A 45 4.92 7.01 7.15
N CYS A 46 3.66 7.30 7.42
CA CYS A 46 3.34 8.43 8.27
C CYS A 46 2.05 8.15 9.05
N GLY A 47 2.18 8.14 10.37
CA GLY A 47 1.07 7.84 11.29
C GLY A 47 1.08 6.38 11.70
N SER A 48 1.91 6.03 12.68
CA SER A 48 1.78 4.79 13.45
C SER A 48 0.72 4.97 14.53
N GLN A 49 -0.05 3.94 14.85
CA GLN A 49 -1.00 4.04 15.95
C GLN A 49 -0.26 4.24 17.29
N ALA A 50 -0.74 5.14 18.15
CA ALA A 50 -0.09 5.44 19.44
C ALA A 50 0.01 4.24 20.40
N SER A 51 -0.79 3.19 20.17
CA SER A 51 -0.77 1.94 20.94
C SER A 51 0.21 0.90 20.40
N GLU A 52 0.88 1.15 19.27
CA GLU A 52 1.92 0.26 18.77
C GLU A 52 3.12 0.30 19.72
N THR A 53 3.46 -0.86 20.28
CA THR A 53 4.62 -1.02 21.16
C THR A 53 5.91 -1.17 20.38
N LYS A 54 5.81 -1.45 19.07
CA LYS A 54 6.95 -1.62 18.17
C LYS A 54 7.40 -0.27 17.63
N LEU A 55 8.71 -0.06 17.68
CA LEU A 55 9.35 1.16 17.21
C LEU A 55 9.31 1.22 15.68
N GLU A 56 8.81 2.32 15.12
CA GLU A 56 8.68 2.52 13.68
C GLU A 56 9.77 3.45 13.14
N LEU A 57 10.26 3.20 11.92
CA LEU A 57 11.39 3.92 11.35
C LEU A 57 11.15 5.43 11.19
N CYS A 58 9.97 5.85 10.74
CA CYS A 58 9.65 7.27 10.60
C CYS A 58 9.52 7.98 11.96
N GLN A 59 9.09 7.29 13.02
CA GLN A 59 9.15 7.84 14.38
C GLN A 59 10.60 8.15 14.78
N VAL A 60 11.52 7.20 14.54
CA VAL A 60 12.96 7.39 14.82
C VAL A 60 13.52 8.54 14.00
N LEU A 61 13.22 8.60 12.70
CA LEU A 61 13.74 9.64 11.81
C LEU A 61 13.21 11.05 12.14
N ARG A 62 12.03 11.17 12.78
CA ARG A 62 11.44 12.46 13.20
C ARG A 62 11.98 12.98 14.52
N SER A 63 12.43 12.08 15.41
CA SER A 63 12.95 12.43 16.73
C SER A 63 14.17 11.58 17.07
N PRO A 64 15.24 11.61 16.25
CA PRO A 64 16.39 10.73 16.41
C PRO A 64 17.11 10.95 17.74
N GLU A 65 17.02 12.15 18.32
CA GLU A 65 17.60 12.51 19.61
C GLU A 65 17.06 11.69 20.80
N LYS A 66 15.89 11.06 20.65
CA LYS A 66 15.32 10.18 21.67
C LYS A 66 15.92 8.78 21.66
N PHE A 67 16.61 8.40 20.58
CA PHE A 67 17.05 7.03 20.33
C PHE A 67 18.56 6.89 20.22
N PHE A 68 19.28 7.97 19.95
CA PHE A 68 20.71 7.96 19.66
C PHE A 68 21.52 8.82 20.63
N SER A 69 22.74 8.39 20.92
CA SER A 69 23.72 9.19 21.66
C SER A 69 24.19 10.41 20.84
N THR A 70 24.82 11.39 21.50
CA THR A 70 25.41 12.57 20.82
C THR A 70 26.38 12.16 19.71
N GLU A 71 27.20 11.12 19.93
CA GLU A 71 28.12 10.60 18.93
C GLU A 71 27.36 10.01 17.73
N GLN A 72 26.35 9.17 17.98
CA GLN A 72 25.55 8.55 16.93
C GLN A 72 24.78 9.58 16.09
N LEU A 73 24.26 10.63 16.73
CA LEU A 73 23.62 11.76 16.04
C LEU A 73 24.60 12.51 15.14
N SER A 74 25.87 12.62 15.55
CA SER A 74 26.90 13.27 14.73
C SER A 74 27.12 12.55 13.40
N TYR A 75 27.10 11.20 13.39
CA TYR A 75 27.19 10.41 12.15
C TYR A 75 25.90 10.52 11.32
N LEU A 76 24.73 10.42 11.95
CA LEU A 76 23.44 10.54 11.26
C LEU A 76 23.29 11.89 10.54
N ASN A 77 23.79 12.97 11.13
CA ASN A 77 23.74 14.32 10.56
C ASN A 77 24.66 14.53 9.37
N GLN A 78 25.68 13.68 9.19
CA GLN A 78 26.59 13.72 8.03
C GLN A 78 26.02 13.01 6.79
N MET A 79 24.91 12.29 6.94
CA MET A 79 24.30 11.52 5.85
C MET A 79 23.53 12.40 4.87
N ASN A 80 23.71 12.12 3.59
CA ASN A 80 23.28 13.00 2.49
C ASN A 80 21.82 12.79 2.07
N ASN A 81 21.26 11.61 2.33
CA ASN A 81 19.93 11.26 1.86
C ASN A 81 19.16 10.40 2.87
N LEU A 82 17.85 10.30 2.66
CA LEU A 82 16.95 9.56 3.54
C LEU A 82 17.27 8.06 3.58
N HIS A 83 17.81 7.51 2.49
CA HIS A 83 18.17 6.10 2.42
C HIS A 83 19.33 5.76 3.36
N GLU A 84 20.40 6.57 3.36
CA GLU A 84 21.53 6.43 4.29
C GLU A 84 21.05 6.51 5.75
N LYS A 85 20.22 7.52 6.06
CA LYS A 85 19.66 7.71 7.40
C LYS A 85 18.80 6.51 7.84
N ALA A 86 17.92 6.04 6.97
CA ALA A 86 17.07 4.89 7.22
C ALA A 86 17.88 3.63 7.54
N TRP A 87 18.91 3.37 6.74
CA TRP A 87 19.78 2.21 6.93
C TRP A 87 20.59 2.29 8.21
N TYR A 88 21.13 3.47 8.53
CA TYR A 88 21.83 3.68 9.79
C TYR A 88 20.93 3.39 10.99
N CYS A 89 19.67 3.85 10.96
CA CYS A 89 18.73 3.53 12.02
C CYS A 89 18.45 2.02 12.12
N CYS A 90 18.21 1.34 10.99
CA CYS A 90 18.00 -0.12 10.97
C CYS A 90 19.23 -0.94 11.41
N LEU A 91 20.44 -0.41 11.30
CA LEU A 91 21.67 -1.10 11.73
C LEU A 91 21.92 -0.97 13.24
N LEU A 92 21.36 0.06 13.89
CA LEU A 92 21.61 0.36 15.30
C LEU A 92 20.41 0.07 16.21
N LEU A 93 19.21 -0.03 15.65
CA LEU A 93 17.97 -0.25 16.39
C LEU A 93 17.25 -1.50 15.87
N PRO A 94 16.45 -2.18 16.70
CA PRO A 94 15.65 -3.34 16.30
C PRO A 94 14.41 -2.92 15.49
N ILE A 95 14.64 -2.19 14.40
CA ILE A 95 13.63 -1.68 13.47
C ILE A 95 13.98 -2.11 12.05
N HIS A 96 12.97 -2.40 11.23
CA HIS A 96 13.18 -2.76 9.83
C HIS A 96 12.71 -1.66 8.89
N HIS A 97 13.24 -1.70 7.67
CA HIS A 97 12.75 -0.86 6.59
C HIS A 97 11.36 -1.37 6.16
N PRO A 98 10.31 -0.53 6.17
CA PRO A 98 8.94 -1.02 6.03
C PRO A 98 8.64 -1.58 4.63
N TYR A 99 9.16 -0.94 3.59
CA TYR A 99 8.96 -1.35 2.20
C TYR A 99 10.11 -0.95 1.30
N PHE A 100 10.30 -1.69 0.22
CA PHE A 100 11.03 -1.22 -0.94
C PHE A 100 10.05 -0.99 -2.08
N MET A 101 10.35 -0.06 -2.98
CA MET A 101 9.44 0.30 -4.06
C MET A 101 10.09 0.15 -5.42
N VAL A 102 9.33 -0.37 -6.39
CA VAL A 102 9.69 -0.33 -7.81
C VAL A 102 8.60 0.44 -8.52
N PHE A 103 8.89 1.68 -8.90
CA PHE A 103 7.97 2.50 -9.68
C PHE A 103 8.09 2.12 -11.15
N LEU A 104 6.97 1.79 -11.80
CA LEU A 104 6.86 1.74 -13.26
C LEU A 104 6.45 3.10 -13.81
N ARG A 105 5.61 3.82 -13.05
CA ARG A 105 5.22 5.19 -13.31
C ARG A 105 5.21 5.96 -12.00
N ARG A 106 5.99 7.03 -11.89
CA ARG A 106 6.25 7.76 -10.65
C ARG A 106 5.59 9.13 -10.70
N GLU A 107 4.93 9.48 -9.62
CA GLU A 107 4.35 10.79 -9.36
C GLU A 107 5.42 11.85 -9.06
N ARG A 108 5.22 13.05 -9.59
CA ARG A 108 6.01 14.24 -9.22
C ARG A 108 5.57 14.84 -7.89
N SER A 109 4.36 14.52 -7.44
CA SER A 109 3.79 14.93 -6.16
C SER A 109 2.91 13.83 -5.60
N PHE A 110 3.15 13.44 -4.34
CA PHE A 110 2.42 12.37 -3.64
C PHE A 110 0.90 12.57 -3.70
N TRP A 111 0.44 13.80 -3.50
CA TRP A 111 -0.99 14.15 -3.50
C TRP A 111 -1.64 14.17 -4.89
N LYS A 112 -0.83 14.01 -5.95
CA LYS A 112 -1.30 13.96 -7.34
C LYS A 112 -1.02 12.60 -7.99
N LYS A 113 -0.81 11.55 -7.19
CA LYS A 113 -0.51 10.18 -7.64
C LYS A 113 -1.55 9.53 -8.56
N GLN A 114 -2.78 10.01 -8.57
CA GLN A 114 -3.86 9.52 -9.44
C GLN A 114 -3.92 10.17 -10.83
N TYR A 115 -3.26 11.33 -11.01
CA TYR A 115 -3.35 12.11 -12.25
C TYR A 115 -2.28 11.67 -13.24
N ALA A 116 -2.68 11.28 -14.45
CA ALA A 116 -1.76 10.81 -15.48
C ALA A 116 -0.69 11.87 -15.82
N GLU A 117 -1.09 13.13 -15.95
CA GLU A 117 -0.19 14.24 -16.32
C GLU A 117 0.89 14.53 -15.26
N TYR A 118 0.69 14.09 -14.01
CA TYR A 118 1.66 14.27 -12.92
C TYR A 118 2.56 13.05 -12.72
N CYS A 119 2.42 12.01 -13.54
CA CYS A 119 3.13 10.75 -13.38
C CYS A 119 3.93 10.38 -14.63
N ASP A 120 5.24 10.18 -14.45
CA ASP A 120 6.20 9.91 -15.51
C ASP A 120 6.61 8.43 -15.53
N TRP A 121 6.74 7.85 -16.74
CA TRP A 121 7.25 6.49 -16.89
C TRP A 121 8.72 6.41 -16.43
N THR A 122 9.07 5.33 -15.74
CA THR A 122 10.45 5.07 -15.33
C THR A 122 11.12 4.06 -16.27
N ALA A 123 12.45 3.98 -16.20
CA ALA A 123 13.20 2.95 -16.93
C ALA A 123 12.85 1.51 -16.50
N ASN A 124 12.24 1.30 -15.32
CA ASN A 124 11.84 -0.03 -14.85
C ASN A 124 10.73 -0.63 -15.71
N ALA A 125 9.84 0.19 -16.28
CA ALA A 125 8.67 -0.25 -17.04
C ALA A 125 9.00 -1.26 -18.15
N ARG A 126 10.18 -1.15 -18.79
CA ARG A 126 10.64 -2.04 -19.86
C ARG A 126 10.77 -3.51 -19.44
N PHE A 127 10.85 -3.80 -18.15
CA PHE A 127 10.98 -5.17 -17.64
C PHE A 127 9.64 -5.88 -17.42
N PHE A 128 8.52 -5.20 -17.66
CA PHE A 128 7.17 -5.66 -17.31
C PHE A 128 6.18 -5.66 -18.49
N PRO A 129 6.56 -6.12 -19.71
CA PRO A 129 5.71 -5.93 -20.89
C PRO A 129 4.33 -6.60 -20.78
N LYS A 130 4.20 -7.82 -20.25
CA LYS A 130 2.89 -8.49 -20.10
C LYS A 130 2.08 -7.85 -18.97
N THR A 131 2.74 -7.47 -17.89
CA THR A 131 2.12 -6.75 -16.77
C THR A 131 1.58 -5.39 -17.22
N LEU A 132 2.32 -4.63 -18.03
CA LEU A 132 1.83 -3.36 -18.59
C LEU A 132 0.65 -3.57 -19.55
N LYS A 133 0.67 -4.64 -20.34
CA LYS A 133 -0.48 -5.03 -21.17
C LYS A 133 -1.71 -5.32 -20.31
N PHE A 134 -1.57 -6.07 -19.22
CA PHE A 134 -2.66 -6.31 -18.27
C PHE A 134 -3.15 -5.00 -17.63
N ILE A 135 -2.24 -4.12 -17.18
CA ILE A 135 -2.61 -2.82 -16.60
C ILE A 135 -3.40 -1.96 -17.58
N SER A 136 -3.06 -1.99 -18.87
CA SER A 136 -3.79 -1.22 -19.90
C SER A 136 -5.26 -1.64 -20.08
N GLN A 137 -5.63 -2.82 -19.58
CA GLN A 137 -6.99 -3.37 -19.63
C GLN A 137 -7.78 -3.11 -18.33
N LEU A 138 -7.14 -2.57 -17.30
CA LEU A 138 -7.79 -2.26 -16.04
C LEU A 138 -8.81 -1.12 -16.23
N PRO A 139 -9.87 -1.08 -15.39
CA PRO A 139 -11.04 -0.23 -15.61
C PRO A 139 -10.82 1.24 -15.19
N PHE A 140 -9.70 1.83 -15.59
CA PHE A 140 -9.37 3.23 -15.37
C PHE A 140 -9.77 4.08 -16.58
N LYS A 141 -10.31 5.26 -16.32
CA LYS A 141 -10.41 6.37 -17.28
C LYS A 141 -9.03 6.94 -17.58
N GLU A 142 -8.22 7.09 -16.55
CA GLU A 142 -6.81 7.45 -16.66
C GLU A 142 -6.02 6.79 -15.52
N ILE A 143 -4.76 6.47 -15.80
CA ILE A 143 -3.84 5.87 -14.85
C ILE A 143 -2.80 6.90 -14.46
N GLY A 144 -2.60 7.09 -13.16
CA GLY A 144 -1.51 7.88 -12.59
C GLY A 144 -0.30 7.01 -12.29
N ARG A 145 -0.03 6.82 -11.01
CA ARG A 145 1.12 6.10 -10.47
C ARG A 145 0.95 4.59 -10.56
N ILE A 146 2.05 3.91 -10.86
CA ILE A 146 2.14 2.45 -10.90
C ILE A 146 3.39 2.05 -10.15
N LEU A 147 3.25 1.29 -9.08
CA LEU A 147 4.40 0.80 -8.31
C LEU A 147 4.16 -0.59 -7.74
N PHE A 148 5.27 -1.28 -7.48
CA PHE A 148 5.29 -2.43 -6.59
C PHE A 148 5.73 -1.99 -5.19
N PHE A 149 4.98 -2.42 -4.17
CA PHE A 149 5.48 -2.49 -2.81
C PHE A 149 6.11 -3.85 -2.58
N ILE A 150 7.31 -3.88 -2.02
CA ILE A 150 8.07 -5.08 -1.75
C ILE A 150 8.37 -5.11 -0.26
N THR A 151 8.07 -6.22 0.39
CA THR A 151 8.37 -6.43 1.82
C THR A 151 9.31 -7.62 1.94
N ASP A 152 10.31 -7.51 2.81
CA ASP A 152 11.20 -8.63 3.06
C ASP A 152 10.53 -9.78 3.82
N HIS A 153 11.15 -10.95 3.75
CA HIS A 153 10.77 -12.09 4.57
C HIS A 153 10.77 -11.74 6.05
N HIS A 154 9.81 -12.30 6.78
CA HIS A 154 9.55 -12.13 8.21
C HIS A 154 9.26 -10.70 8.71
N TYR A 155 9.21 -9.71 7.82
CA TYR A 155 8.86 -8.34 8.20
C TYR A 155 7.38 -8.07 8.03
N GLU A 156 6.77 -7.51 9.06
CA GLU A 156 5.41 -6.98 8.99
C GLU A 156 5.44 -5.56 8.45
N THR A 157 4.28 -5.06 8.05
CA THR A 157 4.07 -3.62 8.06
C THR A 157 3.27 -3.27 9.30
N LEU A 158 3.85 -2.40 10.13
CA LEU A 158 3.18 -1.82 11.29
C LEU A 158 1.89 -1.09 10.88
N ILE A 159 0.96 -0.98 11.83
CA ILE A 159 -0.33 -0.36 11.59
C ILE A 159 -0.13 1.14 11.33
N HIS A 160 -0.52 1.57 10.12
CA HIS A 160 -0.36 2.95 9.66
C HIS A 160 -1.51 3.40 8.75
N TYR A 161 -1.49 4.67 8.34
CA TYR A 161 -2.33 5.23 7.27
C TYR A 161 -1.45 6.04 6.29
N ASP A 162 -1.92 6.29 5.06
CA ASP A 162 -1.12 6.98 4.04
C ASP A 162 -1.25 8.52 4.10
N ALA A 163 -0.91 9.16 5.23
CA ALA A 163 -0.89 10.63 5.36
C ALA A 163 0.15 11.11 6.38
N SER A 164 0.67 12.34 6.23
CA SER A 164 1.75 12.84 7.10
C SER A 164 1.41 12.83 8.60
N ASP A 165 0.14 13.09 8.91
CA ASP A 165 -0.43 13.26 10.25
C ASP A 165 -1.97 13.15 10.21
N GLU A 166 -2.60 13.14 11.39
CA GLU A 166 -4.05 13.02 11.56
C GLU A 166 -4.83 14.17 10.89
N LYS A 167 -4.26 15.38 10.84
CA LYS A 167 -4.90 16.55 10.21
C LYS A 167 -4.94 16.38 8.69
N SER A 168 -3.85 15.93 8.11
CA SER A 168 -3.72 15.64 6.69
C SER A 168 -4.62 14.46 6.31
N ARG A 169 -4.64 13.41 7.14
CA ARG A 169 -5.61 12.31 7.02
C ARG A 169 -7.06 12.83 6.99
N GLY A 170 -7.42 13.78 7.85
CA GLY A 170 -8.74 14.41 7.92
C GLY A 170 -9.17 15.23 6.70
N SER A 171 -8.21 15.76 5.94
CA SER A 171 -8.46 16.75 4.89
C SER A 171 -8.32 16.22 3.46
N HIS A 172 -7.87 14.97 3.30
CA HIS A 172 -7.74 14.33 1.99
C HIS A 172 -8.86 13.32 1.74
N ASN A 173 -9.31 13.30 0.47
CA ASN A 173 -10.21 12.27 -0.05
C ASN A 173 -9.44 10.98 -0.33
N ASN A 174 -10.17 9.87 -0.31
CA ASN A 174 -9.61 8.58 -0.70
C ASN A 174 -9.10 8.63 -2.15
N THR A 175 -7.94 8.03 -2.40
CA THR A 175 -7.41 7.84 -3.75
C THR A 175 -8.05 6.62 -4.39
N GLU A 176 -8.63 6.76 -5.59
CA GLU A 176 -9.07 5.62 -6.39
C GLU A 176 -7.83 4.79 -6.81
N MET A 177 -7.81 3.52 -6.43
CA MET A 177 -6.68 2.64 -6.69
C MET A 177 -7.10 1.18 -6.76
N LEU A 178 -6.30 0.36 -7.45
CA LEU A 178 -6.35 -1.09 -7.34
C LEU A 178 -5.11 -1.59 -6.62
N TYR A 179 -5.33 -2.36 -5.56
CA TYR A 179 -4.29 -3.12 -4.87
C TYR A 179 -4.34 -4.56 -5.36
N LEU A 180 -3.30 -4.97 -6.09
CA LEU A 180 -3.25 -6.21 -6.83
C LEU A 180 -2.16 -7.11 -6.27
N ARG A 181 -2.54 -8.32 -5.88
CA ARG A 181 -1.63 -9.34 -5.36
C ARG A 181 -1.74 -10.57 -6.24
N SER A 182 -0.62 -11.01 -6.80
CA SER A 182 -0.59 -12.27 -7.58
C SER A 182 -0.53 -13.52 -6.68
N ARG A 183 -0.25 -13.35 -5.39
CA ARG A 183 -0.26 -14.37 -4.32
C ARG A 183 -0.83 -13.76 -3.03
N LEU A 184 -1.46 -14.58 -2.19
CA LEU A 184 -2.06 -14.16 -0.91
C LEU A 184 -1.24 -14.59 0.31
N ASP A 185 0.03 -14.93 0.11
CA ASP A 185 0.97 -15.29 1.17
C ASP A 185 1.25 -14.12 2.12
N LYS A 186 1.24 -12.88 1.63
CA LYS A 186 1.25 -11.67 2.45
C LYS A 186 -0.14 -11.27 2.91
N ARG A 187 -0.43 -11.48 4.20
CA ARG A 187 -1.74 -11.13 4.80
C ARG A 187 -1.83 -9.62 5.05
N LEU A 188 -2.50 -8.93 4.13
CA LEU A 188 -2.93 -7.53 4.28
C LEU A 188 -4.17 -7.47 5.17
N PHE A 189 -4.23 -6.48 6.06
CA PHE A 189 -5.40 -6.21 6.87
C PHE A 189 -5.65 -4.70 7.01
N LEU A 190 -6.93 -4.36 7.14
CA LEU A 190 -7.38 -3.09 7.72
C LEU A 190 -7.53 -3.27 9.23
N PHE A 191 -7.32 -2.23 10.00
CA PHE A 191 -7.42 -2.27 11.46
C PHE A 191 -8.52 -1.31 11.92
N ASP A 192 -9.56 -1.83 12.54
CA ASP A 192 -10.58 -1.02 13.19
C ASP A 192 -10.18 -0.73 14.64
N PRO A 193 -9.73 0.50 14.98
CA PRO A 193 -9.32 0.82 16.33
C PRO A 193 -10.50 0.93 17.30
N SER A 194 -11.74 1.08 16.82
CA SER A 194 -12.93 1.10 17.68
C SER A 194 -13.27 -0.29 18.22
N GLN A 195 -13.01 -1.32 17.41
CA GLN A 195 -13.23 -2.73 17.76
C GLN A 195 -11.95 -3.47 18.16
N GLN A 196 -10.78 -2.82 18.04
CA GLN A 196 -9.46 -3.42 18.22
C GLN A 196 -9.28 -4.69 17.37
N LYS A 197 -9.77 -4.66 16.12
CA LYS A 197 -9.87 -5.85 15.26
C LYS A 197 -9.19 -5.65 13.91
N LYS A 198 -8.47 -6.69 13.47
CA LYS A 198 -7.97 -6.81 12.10
C LYS A 198 -9.06 -7.37 11.18
N ILE A 199 -9.30 -6.69 10.07
CA ILE A 199 -10.17 -7.11 8.97
C ILE A 199 -9.26 -7.49 7.81
N TYR A 200 -9.11 -8.80 7.58
CA TYR A 200 -8.20 -9.30 6.55
C TYR A 200 -8.79 -9.09 5.16
N VAL A 201 -7.94 -8.56 4.26
CA VAL A 201 -8.25 -8.45 2.84
C VAL A 201 -7.87 -9.79 2.20
N ASN A 202 -8.85 -10.59 1.79
CA ASN A 202 -8.64 -11.95 1.27
C ASN A 202 -8.98 -12.06 -0.23
N SER A 203 -8.48 -11.12 -1.03
CA SER A 203 -8.70 -11.08 -2.48
C SER A 203 -7.43 -10.76 -3.26
N TYR A 204 -7.35 -11.24 -4.51
CA TYR A 204 -6.23 -10.94 -5.41
C TYR A 204 -6.30 -9.51 -5.95
N ALA A 205 -7.51 -8.99 -6.15
CA ALA A 205 -7.76 -7.59 -6.45
C ALA A 205 -8.65 -6.96 -5.36
N SER A 206 -8.24 -5.81 -4.84
CA SER A 206 -9.03 -5.06 -3.86
C SER A 206 -8.99 -3.56 -4.08
N PHE A 207 -10.03 -2.90 -3.57
CA PHE A 207 -10.07 -1.47 -3.37
C PHE A 207 -10.46 -1.17 -1.93
N TRP A 208 -9.70 -0.31 -1.27
CA TRP A 208 -9.87 0.10 0.12
C TRP A 208 -9.32 1.51 0.29
N ASN A 209 -9.63 2.14 1.42
CA ASN A 209 -9.25 3.52 1.69
C ASN A 209 -7.82 3.58 2.25
N ASP A 210 -6.87 4.17 1.53
CA ASP A 210 -5.47 4.21 1.98
C ASP A 210 -5.24 5.13 3.20
N LEU A 211 -6.23 5.96 3.54
CA LEU A 211 -6.26 6.78 4.76
C LEU A 211 -6.87 6.03 5.96
N ASP A 212 -7.33 4.79 5.78
CA ASP A 212 -7.70 3.92 6.89
C ASP A 212 -6.49 3.22 7.49
N TRP A 213 -6.60 2.83 8.76
CA TRP A 213 -5.54 2.10 9.42
C TRP A 213 -5.36 0.73 8.76
N HIS A 214 -4.14 0.39 8.38
CA HIS A 214 -3.83 -0.84 7.69
C HIS A 214 -2.39 -1.29 7.94
N GLY A 215 -2.14 -2.55 7.65
CA GLY A 215 -0.82 -3.17 7.85
C GLY A 215 -0.76 -4.53 7.20
N THR A 216 0.39 -5.19 7.36
CA THR A 216 0.58 -6.55 6.82
C THR A 216 1.26 -7.43 7.84
N GLU A 217 0.87 -8.69 7.91
CA GLU A 217 1.55 -9.69 8.75
C GLU A 217 2.90 -10.09 8.13
N PRO A 218 3.86 -10.61 8.93
CA PRO A 218 5.04 -11.28 8.40
C PRO A 218 4.69 -12.38 7.40
N ALA A 219 5.56 -12.59 6.41
CA ALA A 219 5.49 -13.71 5.47
C ALA A 219 6.84 -14.42 5.42
N GLU A 220 6.89 -15.73 5.18
CA GLU A 220 8.15 -16.49 5.17
C GLU A 220 9.10 -16.14 4.02
N LYS A 221 8.58 -15.49 2.98
CA LYS A 221 9.32 -15.12 1.78
C LYS A 221 9.21 -13.63 1.55
N LYS A 222 10.12 -13.09 0.74
CA LYS A 222 9.99 -11.74 0.19
C LYS A 222 8.74 -11.70 -0.69
N THR A 223 7.84 -10.77 -0.41
CA THR A 223 6.55 -10.63 -1.10
C THR A 223 6.44 -9.29 -1.79
N PHE A 224 5.54 -9.19 -2.77
CA PHE A 224 5.23 -7.92 -3.40
C PHE A 224 3.75 -7.78 -3.73
N ALA A 225 3.29 -6.54 -3.81
CA ALA A 225 1.97 -6.18 -4.32
C ALA A 225 2.11 -5.05 -5.35
N LEU A 226 1.29 -5.09 -6.39
CA LEU A 226 1.19 -4.05 -7.40
C LEU A 226 0.08 -3.08 -7.01
N ARG A 227 0.38 -1.79 -6.94
CA ARG A 227 -0.61 -0.72 -6.78
C ARG A 227 -0.69 0.10 -8.07
N VAL A 228 -1.92 0.30 -8.53
CA VAL A 228 -2.24 1.17 -9.67
C VAL A 228 -3.17 2.27 -9.15
N ASP A 229 -2.68 3.50 -9.10
CA ASP A 229 -3.46 4.68 -8.76
C ASP A 229 -4.01 5.32 -10.04
N GLY A 230 -5.23 5.86 -10.00
CA GLY A 230 -5.85 6.47 -11.18
C GLY A 230 -7.25 6.97 -10.91
N PHE A 231 -8.03 7.21 -11.97
CA PHE A 231 -9.47 7.42 -11.87
C PHE A 231 -10.19 6.30 -12.58
N PHE A 232 -11.10 5.62 -11.91
CA PHE A 232 -11.99 4.61 -12.48
C PHE A 232 -12.88 5.21 -13.55
N ASN A 233 -13.18 4.43 -14.58
CA ASN A 233 -14.20 4.81 -15.56
C ASN A 233 -15.61 4.67 -14.97
N GLU A 234 -16.58 5.39 -15.54
CA GLU A 234 -17.96 5.42 -15.02
C GLU A 234 -18.62 4.05 -14.98
N LYS A 235 -18.38 3.21 -16.00
CA LYS A 235 -18.91 1.84 -16.04
C LYS A 235 -18.48 1.04 -14.81
N PHE A 236 -17.22 1.16 -14.42
CA PHE A 236 -16.68 0.45 -13.27
C PHE A 236 -17.22 1.02 -11.96
N LYS A 237 -17.35 2.33 -11.82
CA LYS A 237 -17.97 2.97 -10.64
C LYS A 237 -19.37 2.42 -10.38
N ILE A 238 -20.19 2.29 -11.43
CA ILE A 238 -21.53 1.68 -11.34
C ILE A 238 -21.43 0.21 -10.88
N GLN A 239 -20.43 -0.55 -11.34
CA GLN A 239 -20.23 -1.94 -10.89
C GLN A 239 -19.82 -2.01 -9.41
N LEU A 240 -18.99 -1.08 -8.94
CA LEU A 240 -18.59 -0.99 -7.53
C LEU A 240 -19.78 -0.64 -6.61
N GLU A 241 -20.63 0.29 -7.03
CA GLU A 241 -21.86 0.65 -6.30
C GLU A 241 -22.80 -0.56 -6.15
N LYS A 242 -23.05 -1.28 -7.24
CA LYS A 242 -23.88 -2.51 -7.22
C LYS A 242 -23.29 -3.58 -6.33
N LEU A 243 -21.99 -3.85 -6.45
CA LEU A 243 -21.28 -4.83 -5.62
C LEU A 243 -21.41 -4.49 -4.12
N SER A 244 -21.36 -3.20 -3.78
CA SER A 244 -21.56 -2.76 -2.40
C SER A 244 -22.99 -3.02 -1.91
N SER A 245 -23.99 -2.70 -2.72
CA SER A 245 -25.41 -2.91 -2.37
C SER A 245 -25.74 -4.39 -2.16
N ASP A 246 -25.29 -5.26 -3.06
CA ASP A 246 -25.54 -6.71 -2.96
C ASP A 246 -24.95 -7.32 -1.66
N ASN A 247 -23.81 -6.79 -1.20
CA ASN A 247 -23.19 -7.24 0.05
C ASN A 247 -23.93 -6.77 1.31
N LEU A 248 -24.64 -5.62 1.25
CA LEU A 248 -25.46 -5.15 2.36
C LEU A 248 -26.71 -6.04 2.51
N ASP A 249 -27.39 -6.33 1.40
CA ASP A 249 -28.60 -7.17 1.40
C ASP A 249 -28.34 -8.58 1.97
N GLN A 250 -27.17 -9.18 1.65
CA GLN A 250 -26.78 -10.47 2.22
C GLN A 250 -26.51 -10.42 3.73
N SER A 251 -25.97 -9.31 4.24
CA SER A 251 -25.68 -9.15 5.67
C SER A 251 -26.96 -8.98 6.51
N GLU A 252 -27.98 -8.32 5.96
CA GLU A 252 -29.28 -8.15 6.61
C GLU A 252 -30.06 -9.47 6.68
N LEU A 253 -29.97 -10.30 5.63
CA LEU A 253 -30.58 -11.64 5.62
C LEU A 253 -29.97 -12.59 6.65
N THR A 254 -28.67 -12.46 6.95
CA THR A 254 -28.00 -13.30 7.98
C THR A 254 -28.25 -12.86 9.42
N ASN A 255 -28.62 -11.59 9.65
CA ASN A 255 -28.89 -11.05 10.98
C ASN A 255 -30.38 -11.12 11.37
N GLY A 256 -31.26 -11.52 10.45
CA GLY A 256 -32.71 -11.64 10.66
C GLY A 256 -33.20 -13.01 11.12
N THR A 257 -32.31 -13.94 11.52
CA THR A 257 -32.70 -15.25 12.08
C THR A 257 -32.26 -15.36 13.55
N ILE A 258 -33.04 -14.78 14.45
CA ILE A 258 -33.08 -15.10 15.88
C ILE A 258 -34.54 -15.33 16.26
#